data_AF-A0A399RIV6-F1
#
_entry.id   AF-A0A399RIV6-F1
#
_cell.length_a   1.000
_cell.length_b   1.000
_cell.length_c   1.000
_cell.angle_alpha   90.00
_cell.angle_beta   90.00
_cell.angle_gamma   90.00
#
_symmetry.space_group_name_H-M   'P 1'
#
loop_
_entity.id
_entity.type
_entity.pdbx_description
1 polymer ?
#
loop_
_entity_poly.entity_id
_entity_poly.type
_entity_poly.pdbx_seq_one_letter_code
_entity_poly.pdbx_strand_id
1 'polypeptide(L)'
;MAEDEKSVDFGKLRSLMLLAVAVGAAVLIVSLWQLGQFQTFEIGWTVMAVAFGAIAWAAVFYFGCLIAEGSLTSYIVSDDTEIKGQNVEMVTKTRSSGDPRLDAWIEKFVFARNTFGLAVIPLLILGGLFLWG
;
A
#
# COMPACT_ATOMS: atom_id res chain seq x y z
N MET A 1 -18.05 -29.28 8.24
CA MET A 1 -18.95 -28.12 8.49
C MET A 1 -18.32 -26.98 7.72
N ALA A 2 -18.97 -26.55 6.64
CA ALA A 2 -18.47 -25.53 5.74
C ALA A 2 -18.41 -24.19 6.49
N GLU A 3 -17.21 -23.73 6.82
CA GLU A 3 -17.02 -22.35 7.23
C GLU A 3 -17.35 -21.46 6.04
N ASP A 4 -18.30 -20.56 6.30
CA ASP A 4 -18.83 -19.53 5.43
C ASP A 4 -17.69 -18.80 4.69
N GLU A 5 -17.42 -19.23 3.47
CA GLU A 5 -16.45 -18.64 2.56
C GLU A 5 -17.01 -17.26 2.19
N LYS A 6 -16.71 -16.25 3.02
CA LYS A 6 -17.14 -14.86 2.82
C LYS A 6 -16.84 -14.47 1.38
N SER A 7 -17.89 -14.40 0.57
CA SER A 7 -17.78 -14.01 -0.82
C SER A 7 -17.22 -12.59 -0.87
N VAL A 8 -16.05 -12.46 -1.51
CA VAL A 8 -15.35 -11.18 -1.66
C VAL A 8 -16.24 -10.22 -2.47
N ASP A 9 -16.50 -9.04 -1.92
CA ASP A 9 -17.37 -8.05 -2.56
C ASP A 9 -16.52 -7.10 -3.41
N PHE A 10 -16.32 -7.50 -4.67
CA PHE A 10 -15.58 -6.72 -5.65
C PHE A 10 -16.10 -5.29 -5.85
N GLY A 11 -17.38 -5.02 -5.55
CA GLY A 11 -17.95 -3.67 -5.62
C GLY A 11 -17.34 -2.76 -4.56
N LYS A 12 -17.22 -3.26 -3.33
CA LYS A 12 -16.57 -2.54 -2.23
C LYS A 12 -15.08 -2.36 -2.46
N LEU A 13 -14.37 -3.40 -2.91
CA LEU A 13 -12.94 -3.29 -3.26
C LEU A 13 -12.68 -2.23 -4.32
N ARG A 14 -13.55 -2.13 -5.34
CA ARG A 14 -13.44 -1.09 -6.36
C ARG A 14 -13.70 0.30 -5.80
N SER A 15 -14.70 0.46 -4.93
CA SER A 15 -14.97 1.73 -4.26
C SER A 15 -13.80 2.18 -3.37
N LEU A 16 -13.20 1.24 -2.63
CA LEU A 16 -12.00 1.49 -1.81
C LEU A 16 -10.79 1.88 -2.65
N MET A 17 -10.57 1.22 -3.79
CA MET A 17 -9.52 1.60 -4.72
C MET A 17 -9.72 3.03 -5.24
N LEU A 18 -10.94 3.39 -5.63
CA LEU A 18 -11.25 4.74 -6.09
C LEU A 18 -11.03 5.78 -4.98
N LEU A 19 -11.45 5.48 -3.75
CA LEU A 19 -11.20 6.32 -2.59
C LEU A 19 -9.70 6.50 -2.34
N ALA A 20 -8.94 5.41 -2.36
CA ALA A 20 -7.49 5.43 -2.18
C ALA A 20 -6.79 6.27 -3.26
N VAL A 21 -7.19 6.11 -4.53
CA VAL A 21 -6.66 6.90 -5.65
C VAL A 21 -7.01 8.38 -5.46
N ALA A 22 -8.24 8.70 -5.06
CA ALA A 22 -8.65 10.08 -4.80
C ALA A 22 -7.84 10.71 -3.66
N VAL A 23 -7.64 10.00 -2.55
CA VAL A 23 -6.83 10.49 -1.42
C VAL A 23 -5.36 10.64 -1.81
N GLY A 24 -4.78 9.66 -2.50
CA GLY A 24 -3.39 9.74 -2.98
C GLY A 24 -3.17 10.91 -3.94
N ALA A 25 -4.09 11.14 -4.89
CA ALA A 25 -4.05 12.26 -5.81
C ALA A 25 -4.22 13.61 -5.08
N ALA A 26 -5.12 13.69 -4.11
CA ALA A 26 -5.30 14.88 -3.29
C ALA A 26 -4.02 15.22 -2.51
N VAL A 27 -3.40 14.23 -1.86
CA VAL A 27 -2.13 14.42 -1.14
C VAL A 27 -1.03 14.85 -2.10
N LEU A 28 -0.89 14.22 -3.27
CA LEU A 28 0.08 14.61 -4.29
C LEU A 28 -0.08 16.08 -4.71
N ILE A 29 -1.30 16.51 -5.05
CA ILE A 29 -1.57 17.88 -5.49
C ILE A 29 -1.25 18.87 -4.36
N VAL A 30 -1.68 18.58 -3.13
CA VAL A 30 -1.41 19.43 -1.96
C VAL A 30 0.09 19.49 -1.67
N SER A 31 0.81 18.38 -1.76
CA SER A 31 2.26 18.34 -1.57
C SER A 31 3.01 19.13 -2.64
N LEU A 32 2.65 18.98 -3.92
CA LEU A 32 3.23 19.78 -5.01
C LEU A 32 2.98 21.28 -4.79
N TRP A 33 1.79 21.63 -4.31
CA TRP A 33 1.46 23.01 -3.98
C TRP A 33 2.29 23.57 -2.82
N GLN A 34 2.39 22.83 -1.71
CA GLN A 34 3.17 23.25 -0.53
C GLN A 34 4.66 23.34 -0.81
N LEU A 35 5.19 22.49 -1.70
CA LEU A 35 6.59 22.49 -2.12
C LEU A 35 6.88 23.48 -3.26
N GLY A 36 5.94 24.36 -3.61
CA GLY A 36 6.13 25.40 -4.62
C GLY A 36 6.37 24.89 -6.04
N GLN A 37 6.07 23.61 -6.32
CA GLN A 37 6.42 22.95 -7.59
C GLN A 37 5.68 23.51 -8.81
N PHE A 38 4.58 24.24 -8.59
CA PHE A 38 3.87 24.96 -9.66
C PHE A 38 4.53 26.28 -10.06
N GLN A 39 5.49 26.79 -9.27
CA GLN A 39 6.22 28.02 -9.55
C GLN A 39 7.65 27.72 -10.00
N THR A 40 8.34 26.85 -9.28
CA THR A 40 9.71 26.42 -9.57
C THR A 40 9.76 24.90 -9.56
N PHE A 41 9.92 24.31 -10.73
CA PHE A 41 9.98 22.86 -10.86
C PHE A 41 11.34 22.33 -10.40
N GLU A 42 11.33 21.50 -9.37
CA GLU A 42 12.50 20.83 -8.82
C GLU A 42 12.22 19.32 -8.70
N ILE A 43 13.10 18.53 -9.32
CA ILE A 43 12.92 17.08 -9.41
C ILE A 43 12.89 16.44 -8.01
N GLY A 44 13.77 16.87 -7.09
CA GLY A 44 13.85 16.30 -5.75
C GLY A 44 12.53 16.41 -4.97
N TRP A 45 11.94 17.61 -4.95
CA TRP A 45 10.66 17.84 -4.29
C TRP A 45 9.48 17.18 -5.00
N THR A 46 9.54 17.08 -6.33
CA THR A 46 8.54 16.32 -7.10
C THR A 46 8.56 14.84 -6.71
N VAL A 47 9.73 14.23 -6.60
CA VAL A 47 9.87 12.83 -6.15
C VAL A 47 9.31 12.65 -4.74
N MET A 48 9.58 13.59 -3.82
CA MET A 48 9.02 13.56 -2.47
C MET A 48 7.49 13.68 -2.47
N ALA A 49 6.92 14.58 -3.27
CA ALA A 49 5.47 14.73 -3.40
C ALA A 49 4.80 13.45 -3.93
N VAL A 50 5.41 12.80 -4.93
CA VAL A 50 4.97 11.49 -5.45
C VAL A 50 5.04 10.43 -4.36
N ALA A 51 6.12 10.40 -3.57
CA ALA A 51 6.24 9.47 -2.45
C ALA A 51 5.11 9.68 -1.42
N PHE A 52 4.79 10.92 -1.03
CA PHE A 52 3.68 11.19 -0.11
C PHE A 52 2.32 10.75 -0.67
N GLY A 53 2.05 11.03 -1.95
CA GLY A 53 0.83 10.56 -2.61
C GLY A 53 0.73 9.03 -2.64
N ALA A 54 1.83 8.34 -2.95
CA ALA A 54 1.90 6.88 -2.99
C ALA A 54 1.72 6.26 -1.59
N ILE A 55 2.31 6.85 -0.55
CA ILE A 55 2.13 6.42 0.85
C ILE A 55 0.67 6.57 1.28
N ALA A 56 0.06 7.72 0.98
CA ALA A 56 -1.34 7.98 1.33
C ALA A 56 -2.30 7.03 0.61
N TRP A 57 -2.08 6.80 -0.69
CA TRP A 57 -2.80 5.79 -1.46
C TRP A 57 -2.66 4.41 -0.83
N ALA A 58 -1.42 3.97 -0.57
CA ALA A 58 -1.13 2.65 -0.02
C ALA A 58 -1.78 2.45 1.35
N ALA A 59 -1.72 3.47 2.23
CA ALA A 59 -2.34 3.45 3.54
C ALA A 59 -3.86 3.28 3.45
N VAL A 60 -4.54 4.14 2.67
CA VAL A 60 -6.01 4.11 2.54
C VAL A 60 -6.47 2.80 1.92
N PHE A 61 -5.77 2.31 0.91
CA PHE A 61 -6.12 1.05 0.26
C PHE A 61 -5.90 -0.14 1.19
N TYR A 62 -4.74 -0.23 1.84
CA TYR A 62 -4.41 -1.32 2.75
C TYR A 62 -5.35 -1.37 3.96
N PHE A 63 -5.49 -0.27 4.71
CA PHE A 63 -6.37 -0.24 5.87
C PHE A 63 -7.85 -0.30 5.49
N GLY A 64 -8.23 0.27 4.34
CA GLY A 64 -9.59 0.14 3.81
C GLY A 64 -9.95 -1.31 3.54
N CYS A 65 -9.06 -2.07 2.91
CA CYS A 65 -9.24 -3.50 2.70
C CYS A 65 -9.26 -4.29 4.02
N LEU A 66 -8.41 -3.96 5.00
CA LEU A 66 -8.45 -4.60 6.32
C LEU A 66 -9.78 -4.41 7.06
N ILE A 67 -10.34 -3.19 7.00
CA ILE A 67 -11.58 -2.84 7.71
C ILE A 67 -12.80 -3.42 6.99
N ALA A 68 -12.86 -3.33 5.66
CA ALA A 68 -14.02 -3.76 4.90
C ALA A 68 -14.03 -5.27 4.61
N GLU A 69 -12.86 -5.85 4.30
CA GLU A 69 -12.71 -7.21 3.81
C GLU A 69 -11.44 -7.86 4.38
N GLY A 70 -11.42 -8.07 5.70
CA GLY A 70 -10.38 -8.83 6.40
C GLY A 70 -10.22 -10.30 5.94
N SER A 71 -10.95 -10.76 4.91
CA SER A 71 -10.70 -12.06 4.28
C SER A 71 -9.48 -12.01 3.36
N LEU A 72 -9.08 -10.86 2.80
CA LEU A 72 -7.92 -10.77 1.90
C LEU A 72 -6.60 -11.17 2.60
N THR A 73 -6.47 -10.90 3.90
CA THR A 73 -5.35 -11.36 4.72
C THR A 73 -5.31 -12.88 4.90
N SER A 74 -6.44 -13.58 4.82
CA SER A 74 -6.48 -15.04 4.96
C SER A 74 -5.87 -15.80 3.77
N TYR A 75 -5.69 -15.12 2.63
CA TYR A 75 -5.00 -15.66 1.47
C TYR A 75 -3.48 -15.49 1.52
N ILE A 76 -2.95 -14.74 2.50
CA ILE A 76 -1.51 -14.61 2.72
C ILE A 76 -1.06 -15.84 3.52
N VAL A 77 -0.28 -16.72 2.90
CA VAL A 77 0.13 -17.99 3.49
C VAL A 77 1.43 -17.84 4.26
N SER A 78 2.39 -17.12 3.69
CA SER A 78 3.61 -16.72 4.41
C SER A 78 4.22 -15.47 3.79
N ASP A 79 4.96 -14.74 4.62
CA ASP A 79 5.92 -13.73 4.18
C ASP A 79 7.30 -14.34 4.35
N ASP A 80 7.88 -14.81 3.26
CA ASP A 80 9.24 -15.38 3.26
C ASP A 80 10.22 -14.34 2.75
N THR A 81 11.31 -14.15 3.47
CA THR A 81 12.45 -13.38 2.97
C THR A 81 13.34 -14.34 2.18
N GLU A 82 13.30 -14.26 0.85
CA GLU A 82 14.12 -15.11 -0.01
C GLU A 82 15.40 -14.36 -0.40
N ILE A 83 16.55 -15.00 -0.19
CA ILE A 83 17.85 -14.50 -0.62
C ILE A 83 18.08 -14.98 -2.06
N LYS A 84 17.87 -14.09 -3.03
CA LYS A 84 18.17 -14.36 -4.44
C LYS A 84 19.54 -13.77 -4.79
N GLY A 85 20.57 -14.60 -4.68
CA GLY A 85 21.95 -14.19 -4.98
C GLY A 85 22.47 -13.19 -3.95
N GLN A 86 22.76 -11.95 -4.38
CA GLN A 86 23.18 -10.86 -3.48
C GLN A 86 22.02 -9.98 -2.98
N ASN A 87 20.79 -10.23 -3.45
CA ASN A 87 19.61 -9.44 -3.09
C ASN A 87 18.73 -10.18 -2.10
N VAL A 88 18.25 -9.44 -1.10
CA VAL A 88 17.24 -9.91 -0.14
C VAL A 88 15.89 -9.40 -0.63
N GLU A 89 15.03 -10.30 -1.09
CA GLU A 89 13.68 -9.96 -1.57
C GLU A 89 12.65 -10.44 -0.55
N MET A 90 11.71 -9.56 -0.16
CA MET A 90 10.53 -9.98 0.59
C MET A 90 9.53 -10.59 -0.40
N VAL A 91 9.34 -11.91 -0.32
CA VAL A 91 8.44 -12.68 -1.18
C VAL A 91 7.21 -13.07 -0.37
N THR A 92 6.10 -12.40 -0.62
CA THR A 92 4.81 -12.76 -0.02
C THR A 92 4.18 -13.90 -0.82
N LYS A 93 4.04 -15.08 -0.21
CA LYS A 93 3.37 -16.24 -0.80
C LYS A 93 1.87 -16.16 -0.55
N THR A 94 1.11 -16.03 -1.63
CA THR A 94 -0.35 -16.02 -1.61
C THR A 94 -0.89 -17.41 -1.99
N ARG A 95 -1.95 -17.87 -1.32
CA ARG A 95 -2.70 -19.05 -1.75
C ARG A 95 -3.46 -18.67 -3.01
N SER A 96 -3.32 -19.42 -4.09
CA SER A 96 -4.19 -19.22 -5.26
C SER A 96 -5.63 -19.50 -4.84
N SER A 97 -6.50 -18.52 -5.06
CA SER A 97 -7.92 -18.63 -4.74
C SER A 97 -8.71 -19.43 -5.79
N GLY A 98 -8.09 -19.79 -6.91
CA GLY A 98 -8.75 -20.42 -8.05
C GLY A 98 -9.52 -19.45 -8.95
N ASP A 99 -9.65 -18.17 -8.55
CA ASP A 99 -10.21 -17.08 -9.36
C ASP A 99 -9.11 -16.05 -9.72
N PRO A 100 -8.73 -15.92 -11.01
CA PRO A 100 -7.73 -14.94 -11.46
C PRO A 100 -8.06 -13.49 -11.07
N ARG A 101 -9.34 -13.15 -10.94
CA ARG A 101 -9.78 -11.82 -10.57
C ARG A 101 -9.48 -11.52 -9.11
N LEU A 102 -9.70 -12.49 -8.23
CA LEU A 102 -9.42 -12.36 -6.80
C LEU A 102 -7.91 -12.35 -6.54
N ASP A 103 -7.15 -13.22 -7.23
CA ASP A 103 -5.68 -13.25 -7.14
C ASP A 103 -5.06 -11.87 -7.50
N ALA A 104 -5.59 -11.20 -8.54
CA ALA A 104 -5.15 -9.85 -8.91
C ALA A 104 -5.49 -8.77 -7.86
N TRP A 105 -6.50 -8.96 -7.01
CA TRP A 105 -6.81 -8.04 -5.91
C TRP A 105 -5.92 -8.30 -4.69
N ILE A 106 -5.61 -9.57 -4.42
CA ILE A 106 -4.67 -9.96 -3.37
C ILE A 106 -3.28 -9.39 -3.67
N GLU A 107 -2.82 -9.46 -4.93
CA GLU A 107 -1.54 -8.88 -5.34
C GLU A 107 -1.47 -7.36 -5.08
N LYS A 108 -2.52 -6.62 -5.45
CA LYS A 108 -2.61 -5.18 -5.17
C LYS A 108 -2.61 -4.87 -3.67
N PHE A 109 -3.29 -5.70 -2.88
CA PHE A 109 -3.34 -5.56 -1.42
C PHE A 109 -1.96 -5.78 -0.79
N VAL A 110 -1.25 -6.84 -1.20
CA VAL A 110 0.12 -7.13 -0.75
C VAL A 110 1.08 -6.02 -1.17
N PHE A 111 0.97 -5.53 -2.40
CA PHE A 111 1.78 -4.41 -2.87
C PHE A 111 1.57 -3.17 -2.00
N ALA A 112 0.31 -2.76 -1.77
CA ALA A 112 0.00 -1.61 -0.92
C ALA A 112 0.50 -1.78 0.51
N ARG A 113 0.35 -2.97 1.11
CA ARG A 113 0.89 -3.29 2.43
C ARG A 113 2.41 -3.10 2.46
N ASN A 114 3.11 -3.67 1.49
CA ASN A 114 4.58 -3.64 1.44
C ASN A 114 5.09 -2.20 1.17
N THR A 115 4.46 -1.46 0.26
CA THR A 115 4.78 -0.04 0.01
C THR A 115 4.59 0.80 1.26
N PHE A 116 3.46 0.62 1.98
CA PHE A 116 3.22 1.35 3.22
C PHE A 116 4.24 0.98 4.30
N GLY A 117 4.51 -0.31 4.52
CA GLY A 117 5.48 -0.78 5.50
C GLY A 117 6.90 -0.25 5.23
N LEU A 118 7.37 -0.35 3.99
CA LEU A 118 8.68 0.14 3.59
C LEU A 118 8.83 1.66 3.73
N ALA A 119 7.75 2.41 3.52
CA ALA A 119 7.80 3.87 3.62
C ALA A 119 7.64 4.40 5.05
N VAL A 120 6.81 3.78 5.87
CA VAL A 120 6.51 4.27 7.22
C VAL A 120 7.62 3.94 8.22
N ILE A 121 8.26 2.78 8.11
CA ILE A 121 9.32 2.38 9.06
C ILE A 121 10.48 3.41 9.09
N PRO A 122 11.07 3.83 7.96
CA PRO A 122 12.10 4.86 7.96
C PRO A 122 11.61 6.21 8.51
N LEU A 123 10.38 6.61 8.20
CA LEU A 123 9.81 7.87 8.69
C LEU A 123 9.63 7.86 10.21
N LEU A 124 9.20 6.73 10.79
CA LEU A 124 9.08 6.57 12.25
C LEU A 124 10.45 6.60 12.92
N ILE A 125 11.47 5.97 12.32
CA ILE A 125 12.85 6.01 12.84
C ILE A 125 13.37 7.45 12.83
N LEU A 126 13.23 8.16 11.70
CA LEU A 126 13.66 9.56 11.59
C LEU A 126 12.91 10.48 12.56
N GLY A 127 11.60 10.31 12.69
CA GLY A 127 10.80 11.07 13.65
C GLY A 127 11.19 10.79 15.10
N GLY A 128 11.47 9.52 15.43
CA GLY A 128 11.98 9.14 16.76
C GLY A 128 13.35 9.76 17.06
N LEU A 129 14.28 9.70 16.11
CA LEU A 129 15.58 10.35 16.26
C LEU A 129 15.46 11.87 16.39
N PHE A 130 14.54 12.51 15.67
CA PHE A 130 14.33 13.96 15.78
C PHE A 130 13.76 14.38 17.15
N LEU A 131 12.91 13.55 17.76
CA LEU A 131 12.25 13.87 19.04
C LEU A 131 13.09 13.50 20.27
N TRP A 132 13.97 12.49 20.17
CA TRP A 132 14.72 11.94 21.30
C TRP A 132 16.25 11.86 21.11
N GLY A 133 16.77 12.22 19.93
CA GLY A 133 18.21 12.32 19.65
C GLY A 133 18.72 13.74 19.88
#